data_AF-A0A133UGM9-F1
#
_entry.id   AF-A0A133UGM9-F1
#
_cell.length_a   1.000
_cell.length_b   1.000
_cell.length_c   1.000
_cell.angle_alpha   90.00
_cell.angle_beta   90.00
_cell.angle_gamma   90.00
#
_symmetry.space_group_name_H-M   'P 1'
#
loop_
_entity.id
_entity.type
_entity.pdbx_description
1 polymer ?
#
loop_
_entity_poly.entity_id
_entity_poly.type
_entity_poly.pdbx_seq_one_letter_code
_entity_poly.pdbx_strand_id
1 'polypeptide(L)'
;MNGENTDEKNRYKESTRVAILLAVTAGVLFGFRAVFIESITQTIGVFDLLSPEDWVVFLKSLSFVAIMLSQTGGIIALVGALRTGRVAIVGPVTMGFVLFVPVLLGLTYFGESLDLFKAIGILMIGVGSIGLAKRR
;
A
#
# COMPACT_ATOMS: atom_id res chain seq x y z
N MET A 1 -34.36 23.76 14.90
CA MET A 1 -33.59 23.61 13.64
C MET A 1 -32.12 23.20 13.86
N ASN A 2 -31.77 22.49 14.94
CA ASN A 2 -30.38 22.05 15.20
C ASN A 2 -30.07 20.58 14.85
N GLY A 3 -31.06 19.79 14.41
CA GLY A 3 -30.88 18.35 14.16
C GLY A 3 -30.25 18.03 12.80
N GLU A 4 -30.55 18.81 11.76
CA GLU A 4 -30.16 18.52 10.37
C GLU A 4 -28.64 18.69 10.13
N ASN A 5 -28.00 19.61 10.87
CA ASN A 5 -26.57 19.92 10.75
C ASN A 5 -25.67 18.87 11.44
N THR A 6 -26.19 18.13 12.42
CA THR A 6 -25.48 17.05 13.12
C THR A 6 -25.42 15.76 12.30
N ASP A 7 -26.48 15.42 11.57
CA ASP A 7 -26.54 14.18 10.79
C ASP A 7 -25.67 14.22 9.54
N GLU A 8 -25.58 15.35 8.85
CA GLU A 8 -24.62 15.51 7.73
C GLU A 8 -23.17 15.43 8.19
N LYS A 9 -22.85 16.06 9.32
CA LYS A 9 -21.50 16.05 9.89
C LYS A 9 -21.07 14.64 10.31
N ASN A 10 -22.00 13.84 10.84
CA ASN A 10 -21.75 12.44 11.21
C ASN A 10 -21.58 11.56 9.97
N ARG A 11 -22.47 11.65 8.96
CA ARG A 11 -22.34 10.89 7.70
C ARG A 11 -21.04 11.18 6.96
N TYR A 12 -20.62 12.45 6.92
CA TYR A 12 -19.35 12.85 6.31
C TYR A 12 -18.14 12.25 7.05
N LYS A 13 -18.17 12.27 8.39
CA LYS A 13 -17.08 11.74 9.22
C LYS A 13 -16.95 10.23 9.08
N GLU A 14 -18.07 9.53 8.96
CA GLU A 14 -18.14 8.09 8.74
C GLU A 14 -17.64 7.71 7.34
N SER A 15 -18.10 8.41 6.30
CA SER A 15 -17.60 8.25 4.92
C SER A 15 -16.09 8.48 4.82
N THR A 16 -15.56 9.48 5.53
CA THR A 16 -14.12 9.75 5.56
C THR A 16 -13.34 8.64 6.27
N ARG A 17 -13.86 8.09 7.38
CA ARG A 17 -13.22 6.96 8.09
C ARG A 17 -13.16 5.72 7.22
N VAL A 18 -14.26 5.37 6.55
CA VAL A 18 -14.31 4.23 5.64
C VAL A 18 -13.31 4.41 4.49
N ALA A 19 -13.24 5.60 3.90
CA ALA A 19 -12.28 5.90 2.85
C ALA A 19 -10.82 5.74 3.31
N ILE A 20 -10.49 6.20 4.52
CA ILE A 20 -9.14 6.04 5.09
C ILE A 20 -8.83 4.57 5.33
N LEU A 21 -9.75 3.80 5.94
CA LEU A 21 -9.53 2.38 6.18
C LEU A 21 -9.30 1.61 4.86
N LEU A 22 -10.11 1.88 3.83
CA LEU A 22 -9.92 1.29 2.51
C LEU A 22 -8.59 1.74 1.86
N ALA A 23 -8.18 2.99 2.06
CA ALA A 23 -6.90 3.50 1.57
C ALA A 23 -5.70 2.81 2.23
N VAL A 24 -5.78 2.56 3.55
CA VAL A 24 -4.79 1.80 4.32
C VAL A 24 -4.72 0.36 3.81
N THR A 25 -5.87 -0.31 3.67
CA THR A 25 -5.95 -1.68 3.14
C THR A 25 -5.33 -1.77 1.75
N ALA A 26 -5.65 -0.82 0.86
CA ALA A 26 -5.05 -0.76 -0.46
C ALA A 26 -3.53 -0.61 -0.40
N GLY A 27 -3.04 0.32 0.43
CA GLY A 27 -1.61 0.55 0.60
C GLY A 27 -0.87 -0.66 1.13
N VAL A 28 -1.44 -1.37 2.11
CA VAL A 28 -0.87 -2.59 2.67
C VAL A 28 -0.79 -3.70 1.63
N LEU A 29 -1.86 -3.93 0.86
CA LEU A 29 -1.89 -4.97 -0.17
C LEU A 29 -0.88 -4.69 -1.30
N PHE A 30 -0.77 -3.43 -1.74
CA PHE A 30 0.26 -3.03 -2.70
C PHE A 30 1.67 -3.14 -2.11
N GLY A 31 1.86 -2.87 -0.83
CA GLY A 31 3.13 -3.08 -0.14
C GLY A 31 3.54 -4.56 -0.13
N PHE A 32 2.61 -5.48 0.19
CA PHE A 32 2.87 -6.91 0.14
C PHE A 32 3.32 -7.41 -1.24
N ARG A 33 2.79 -6.82 -2.32
CA ARG A 33 3.24 -7.14 -3.68
C ARG A 33 4.75 -6.97 -3.83
N ALA A 34 5.33 -5.88 -3.33
CA ALA A 34 6.77 -5.62 -3.46
C ALA A 34 7.60 -6.71 -2.76
N VAL A 35 7.14 -7.15 -1.58
CA VAL A 35 7.77 -8.23 -0.80
C VAL A 35 7.70 -9.58 -1.51
N PHE A 36 6.57 -9.90 -2.13
CA PHE A 36 6.45 -11.14 -2.90
C PHE A 36 7.29 -11.12 -4.18
N ILE A 37 7.44 -9.97 -4.83
CA ILE A 37 8.36 -9.79 -5.96
C ILE A 37 9.80 -10.05 -5.50
N GLU A 38 10.21 -9.49 -4.38
CA GLU A 38 11.55 -9.72 -3.84
C GLU A 38 11.78 -11.19 -3.48
N SER A 39 10.82 -11.83 -2.81
CA SER A 39 10.88 -13.25 -2.46
C SER A 39 11.04 -14.17 -3.67
N ILE A 40 10.35 -13.88 -4.78
CA ILE A 40 10.50 -14.68 -6.00
C ILE A 40 11.82 -14.41 -6.71
N THR A 41 12.31 -13.17 -6.66
CA THR A 41 13.60 -12.81 -7.26
C THR A 41 14.74 -13.50 -6.52
N GLN A 42 14.66 -13.64 -5.19
CA GLN A 42 15.61 -14.44 -4.41
C GLN A 42 15.58 -15.93 -4.75
N THR A 43 14.42 -16.46 -5.17
CA THR A 43 14.28 -17.87 -5.58
C THR A 43 14.87 -18.12 -6.97
N ILE A 44 14.63 -17.21 -7.93
CA ILE A 44 15.10 -17.34 -9.32
C ILE A 44 16.55 -16.87 -9.46
N GLY A 45 17.04 -16.02 -8.55
CA GLY A 45 18.37 -15.43 -8.59
C GLY A 45 18.46 -14.30 -9.61
N VAL A 46 18.68 -14.64 -10.88
CA VAL A 46 18.71 -13.69 -12.01
C VAL A 46 17.56 -14.02 -12.92
N PHE A 47 16.54 -13.16 -12.95
CA PHE A 47 15.40 -13.33 -13.85
C PHE A 47 15.76 -12.82 -15.25
N ASP A 48 15.92 -13.74 -16.20
CA ASP A 48 16.08 -13.40 -17.61
C ASP A 48 14.70 -13.27 -18.27
N LEU A 49 14.37 -12.06 -18.70
CA LEU A 49 13.12 -11.74 -19.40
C LEU A 49 12.92 -12.58 -20.68
N LEU A 50 14.01 -13.04 -21.28
CA LEU A 50 13.99 -13.83 -22.51
C LEU A 50 13.95 -15.35 -22.25
N SER A 51 14.18 -15.80 -21.01
CA SER A 51 14.16 -17.22 -20.63
C SER A 51 12.72 -17.71 -20.43
N PRO A 52 12.20 -18.62 -21.28
CA PRO A 52 10.87 -19.19 -21.06
C PRO A 52 10.79 -20.02 -19.78
N GLU A 53 11.91 -20.59 -19.34
CA GLU A 53 12.00 -21.39 -18.11
C GLU A 53 11.74 -20.53 -16.87
N ASP A 54 12.35 -19.34 -16.82
CA ASP A 54 12.17 -18.38 -15.72
C ASP A 54 10.71 -17.93 -15.62
N TRP A 55 10.05 -17.70 -16.77
CA TRP A 55 8.63 -17.39 -16.83
C TRP A 55 7.75 -18.52 -16.30
N VAL A 56 8.07 -19.78 -16.63
CA VAL A 56 7.31 -20.93 -16.13
C VAL A 56 7.46 -21.05 -14.62
N VAL A 57 8.67 -20.88 -14.08
CA VAL A 57 8.91 -20.88 -12.62
C VAL A 57 8.16 -19.73 -11.95
N PHE A 58 8.23 -18.54 -12.53
CA PHE A 58 7.57 -17.35 -12.01
C PHE A 58 6.04 -17.54 -11.95
N LEU A 59 5.42 -17.91 -13.07
CA LEU A 59 3.96 -18.05 -13.18
C LEU A 59 3.39 -19.20 -12.33
N LYS A 60 4.18 -20.25 -12.06
CA LYS A 60 3.77 -21.37 -11.20
C LYS A 60 4.02 -21.15 -9.72
N SER A 61 4.74 -20.09 -9.35
CA SER A 61 5.08 -19.82 -7.96
C SER A 61 3.86 -19.40 -7.14
N LEU A 62 3.87 -19.74 -5.85
CA LEU A 62 2.88 -19.22 -4.89
C LEU A 62 2.99 -17.69 -4.74
N SER A 63 4.21 -17.14 -4.85
CA SER A 63 4.46 -15.70 -4.78
C SER A 63 3.77 -14.95 -5.90
N PHE A 64 3.70 -15.48 -7.12
CA PHE A 64 2.95 -14.87 -8.22
C PHE A 64 1.44 -14.82 -7.93
N VAL A 65 0.87 -15.89 -7.39
CA VAL A 65 -0.54 -15.91 -6.96
C VAL A 65 -0.77 -14.84 -5.88
N ALA A 66 0.13 -14.74 -4.90
CA ALA A 66 0.05 -13.75 -3.84
C ALA A 66 0.17 -12.30 -4.38
N ILE A 67 1.05 -12.06 -5.36
CA ILE A 67 1.17 -10.77 -6.08
C ILE A 67 -0.15 -10.42 -6.76
N MET A 68 -0.77 -11.37 -7.47
CA MET A 68 -2.02 -11.12 -8.19
C MET A 68 -3.19 -10.84 -7.26
N LEU A 69 -3.28 -11.60 -6.16
CA LEU A 69 -4.30 -11.39 -5.13
C LEU A 69 -4.12 -10.03 -4.45
N SER A 70 -2.89 -9.67 -4.06
CA SER A 70 -2.63 -8.41 -3.39
C SER A 70 -2.82 -7.21 -4.34
N GLN A 71 -2.41 -7.31 -5.60
CA GLN A 71 -2.64 -6.28 -6.61
C GLN A 71 -4.14 -6.08 -6.87
N THR A 72 -4.88 -7.16 -7.09
CA THR A 72 -6.32 -7.10 -7.39
C THR A 72 -7.10 -6.57 -6.19
N GLY A 73 -6.84 -7.11 -4.99
CA GLY A 73 -7.46 -6.63 -3.75
C GLY A 73 -7.12 -5.17 -3.46
N GLY A 74 -5.87 -4.76 -3.71
CA GLY A 74 -5.42 -3.38 -3.55
C GLY A 74 -6.16 -2.42 -4.48
N ILE A 75 -6.37 -2.79 -5.76
CA ILE A 75 -7.16 -1.99 -6.70
C ILE A 75 -8.61 -1.87 -6.23
N ILE A 76 -9.25 -2.97 -5.83
CA ILE A 76 -10.64 -2.96 -5.36
C ILE A 76 -10.79 -2.03 -4.15
N ALA A 77 -9.90 -2.16 -3.17
CA ALA A 77 -9.89 -1.31 -1.98
C ALA A 77 -9.65 0.16 -2.34
N LEU A 78 -8.70 0.45 -3.24
CA LEU A 78 -8.41 1.82 -3.68
C LEU A 78 -9.60 2.45 -4.41
N VAL A 79 -10.24 1.72 -5.32
CA VAL A 79 -11.45 2.20 -6.01
C VAL A 79 -12.57 2.47 -5.01
N GLY A 80 -12.76 1.59 -4.01
CA GLY A 80 -13.70 1.83 -2.92
C GLY A 80 -13.37 3.08 -2.10
N ALA A 81 -12.10 3.29 -1.77
CA ALA A 81 -11.61 4.46 -1.06
C ALA A 81 -11.85 5.76 -1.85
N LEU A 82 -11.57 5.74 -3.15
CA LEU A 82 -11.73 6.91 -4.03
C LEU A 82 -13.20 7.22 -4.33
N ARG A 83 -14.09 6.22 -4.33
CA ARG A 83 -15.55 6.44 -4.46
C ARG A 83 -16.15 7.11 -3.23
N THR A 84 -15.58 6.87 -2.06
CA THR A 84 -16.14 7.33 -0.77
C THR A 84 -15.36 8.48 -0.15
N GLY A 85 -14.15 8.77 -0.64
CA GLY A 85 -13.23 9.74 -0.06
C GLY A 85 -12.60 10.68 -1.08
N ARG A 86 -11.87 11.66 -0.56
CA ARG A 86 -11.17 12.65 -1.37
C ARG A 86 -9.81 12.11 -1.79
N VAL A 87 -9.49 12.23 -3.08
CA VAL A 87 -8.18 11.86 -3.65
C VAL A 87 -7.02 12.47 -2.86
N ALA A 88 -7.15 13.72 -2.43
CA ALA A 88 -6.14 14.46 -1.66
C ALA A 88 -5.79 13.82 -0.30
N ILE A 89 -6.66 12.96 0.25
CA ILE A 89 -6.40 12.23 1.50
C ILE A 89 -6.09 10.77 1.19
N VAL A 90 -6.90 10.13 0.34
CA VAL A 90 -6.77 8.71 0.00
C VAL A 90 -5.41 8.41 -0.64
N GLY A 91 -4.99 9.20 -1.62
CA GLY A 91 -3.72 8.99 -2.33
C GLY A 91 -2.50 9.00 -1.39
N PRO A 92 -2.28 10.06 -0.60
CA PRO A 92 -1.17 10.13 0.34
C PRO A 92 -1.19 9.04 1.42
N VAL A 93 -2.37 8.68 1.93
CA VAL A 93 -2.52 7.58 2.91
C VAL A 93 -2.13 6.25 2.26
N THR A 94 -2.69 5.93 1.09
CA THR A 94 -2.34 4.69 0.37
C THR A 94 -0.84 4.62 0.11
N MET A 95 -0.24 5.67 -0.48
CA MET A 95 1.20 5.69 -0.78
C MET A 95 2.08 5.57 0.46
N GLY A 96 1.68 6.17 1.58
CA GLY A 96 2.38 6.01 2.85
C GLY A 96 2.50 4.54 3.25
N PHE A 97 1.38 3.78 3.16
CA PHE A 97 1.39 2.35 3.48
C PHE A 97 2.06 1.48 2.41
N VAL A 98 1.98 1.85 1.13
CA VAL A 98 2.72 1.17 0.04
C VAL A 98 4.22 1.16 0.32
N LEU A 99 4.75 2.23 0.91
CA LEU A 99 6.17 2.36 1.22
C LEU A 99 6.53 1.82 2.60
N PHE A 100 5.64 2.00 3.58
CA PHE A 100 5.87 1.55 4.95
C PHE A 100 5.93 0.02 5.07
N VAL A 101 5.04 -0.71 4.40
CA VAL A 101 4.95 -2.17 4.54
C VAL A 101 6.19 -2.89 4.02
N PRO A 102 6.71 -2.62 2.81
CA PRO A 102 7.96 -3.23 2.33
C PRO A 102 9.14 -2.90 3.23
N VAL A 103 9.24 -1.66 3.73
CA VAL A 103 10.30 -1.27 4.66
C VAL A 103 10.26 -2.10 5.94
N LEU A 104 9.09 -2.22 6.55
CA LEU A 104 8.92 -2.99 7.79
C LEU A 104 9.26 -4.47 7.57
N LEU A 105 8.83 -5.05 6.44
CA LEU A 105 9.09 -6.44 6.10
C LEU A 105 10.54 -6.67 5.64
N GLY A 106 11.18 -5.71 4.96
CA GLY A 106 12.62 -5.71 4.66
C GLY A 106 13.46 -5.86 5.92
N LEU A 107 13.16 -5.03 6.92
CA LEU A 107 13.82 -5.08 8.22
C LEU A 107 13.57 -6.37 8.99
N THR A 108 12.31 -6.84 9.03
CA THR A 108 11.89 -7.91 9.95
C THR A 108 11.98 -9.30 9.35
N TYR A 109 11.66 -9.45 8.06
CA TYR A 109 11.61 -10.73 7.38
C TYR A 109 12.90 -11.03 6.60
N PHE A 110 13.43 -10.04 5.88
CA PHE A 110 14.66 -10.20 5.10
C PHE A 110 15.94 -9.83 5.87
N GLY A 111 15.81 -9.22 7.06
CA GLY A 111 16.94 -8.83 7.89
C GLY A 111 17.79 -7.71 7.28
N GLU A 112 17.20 -6.90 6.39
CA GLU A 112 17.91 -5.80 5.75
C GLU A 112 18.31 -4.73 6.76
N SER A 113 19.51 -4.17 6.60
CA SER A 113 19.95 -3.01 7.38
C SER A 113 19.52 -1.70 6.73
N LEU A 114 18.81 -0.87 7.49
CA LEU A 114 18.43 0.47 7.07
C LEU A 114 19.54 1.48 7.39
N ASP A 115 20.11 2.06 6.35
CA ASP A 115 21.01 3.20 6.49
C ASP A 115 20.26 4.45 6.99
N LEU A 116 20.96 5.32 7.73
CA LEU A 116 20.37 6.50 8.37
C LEU A 116 19.65 7.40 7.36
N PHE A 117 20.21 7.58 6.16
CA PHE A 117 19.60 8.38 5.11
C PHE A 117 18.29 7.78 4.59
N LYS A 118 18.22 6.45 4.46
CA LYS A 118 16.99 5.75 4.07
C LYS A 118 15.91 5.91 5.15
N ALA A 119 16.28 5.82 6.43
CA ALA A 119 15.37 6.02 7.56
C ALA A 119 14.79 7.45 7.59
N ILE A 120 15.63 8.46 7.35
CA ILE A 120 15.18 9.86 7.23
C ILE A 120 14.22 10.02 6.04
N GLY A 121 14.51 9.39 4.90
CA GLY A 121 13.62 9.40 3.73
C GLY A 121 12.24 8.84 4.05
N ILE A 122 12.16 7.70 4.71
CA ILE A 122 10.90 7.07 5.15
C ILE A 122 10.13 7.99 6.10
N LEU A 123 10.81 8.62 7.07
CA LEU A 123 10.22 9.59 7.99
C LEU A 123 9.64 10.81 7.25
N MET A 124 10.37 11.38 6.30
CA MET A 124 9.88 12.52 5.51
C MET A 124 8.64 12.19 4.71
N ILE A 125 8.58 10.99 4.11
CA ILE A 125 7.41 10.52 3.38
C ILE A 125 6.22 10.36 4.34
N GLY A 126 6.43 9.75 5.50
CA GLY A 126 5.40 9.61 6.53
C GLY A 126 4.83 10.96 6.98
N VAL A 127 5.70 11.91 7.31
CA VAL A 127 5.31 13.27 7.72
C VAL A 127 4.60 14.00 6.58
N GLY A 128 5.08 13.88 5.33
CA GLY A 128 4.45 14.47 4.15
C GLY A 128 3.05 13.93 3.91
N SER A 129 2.85 12.62 4.02
CA SER A 129 1.54 11.99 3.91
C SER A 129 0.57 12.43 5.00
N ILE A 130 1.04 12.55 6.25
CA ILE A 130 0.23 13.07 7.38
C ILE A 130 -0.12 14.54 7.16
N GLY A 131 0.84 15.34 6.68
CA GLY A 131 0.64 16.76 6.36
C GLY A 131 -0.42 16.97 5.29
N LEU A 132 -0.39 16.17 4.22
CA LEU A 132 -1.40 16.20 3.15
C LEU A 132 -2.79 15.75 3.64
N ALA A 133 -2.85 14.82 4.59
CA ALA A 133 -4.10 14.38 5.20
C ALA A 133 -4.71 15.43 6.15
N LYS A 134 -3.91 16.36 6.69
CA LYS A 134 -4.38 17.39 7.63
C LYS A 134 -5.01 18.55 6.87
N ARG A 135 -6.35 18.60 6.87
CA ARG A 135 -7.13 19.68 6.26
C ARG A 135 -6.93 21.00 7.03
N ARG A 136 -6.66 22.09 6.30
CA ARG A 136 -7.03 23.46 6.72
C ARG A 136 -8.53 23.65 6.52
#